data_AF-A0A2E6N7B2-F1
#
_entry.id   AF-A0A2E6N7B2-F1
#
_cell.length_a   1.000
_cell.length_b   1.000
_cell.length_c   1.000
_cell.angle_alpha   90.00
_cell.angle_beta   90.00
_cell.angle_gamma   90.00
#
_symmetry.space_group_name_H-M   'P 1'
#
loop_
_entity.id
_entity.type
_entity.pdbx_description
1 polymer ?
#
loop_
_entity_poly.entity_id
_entity_poly.type
_entity_poly.pdbx_seq_one_letter_code
_entity_poly.pdbx_strand_id
1 'polypeptide(L)'
;AMMGMISAAEAAARTIVFAAGQNAVTLEDDDLTDLSFFGVPSYRMATANDKIVLTAATFLGTTVGGNPTLINGVSVPLANNWVLTASEVAEAQAAVNSFNATIQGVASQYGWAFWDAYAVLNQVVGPGLPMDDFVLTGDLVMGGLFSLDGVHPTARGNAVIAKLMLEAIDAHYGSNLSDVHLDIGDYPTNYPDGL
;
A
#
# COMPACT_ATOMS: atom_id res chain seq x y z
N ALA A 1 -21.90 -1.41 -33.18
CA ALA A 1 -22.11 -1.79 -31.78
C ALA A 1 -21.36 -3.08 -31.51
N MET A 2 -20.38 -3.08 -30.61
CA MET A 2 -19.62 -4.25 -30.14
C MET A 2 -20.50 -5.18 -29.26
N MET A 3 -21.71 -5.49 -29.71
CA MET A 3 -22.69 -6.26 -28.94
C MET A 3 -22.21 -7.71 -28.81
N GLY A 4 -21.65 -8.05 -27.65
CA GLY A 4 -21.32 -9.42 -27.26
C GLY A 4 -19.84 -9.70 -26.96
N MET A 5 -18.92 -8.76 -27.22
CA MET A 5 -17.50 -8.98 -26.94
C MET A 5 -17.08 -8.57 -25.53
N ILE A 6 -17.73 -7.55 -24.96
CA ILE A 6 -17.46 -7.03 -23.62
C ILE A 6 -18.77 -6.93 -22.83
N SER A 7 -18.67 -7.01 -21.51
CA SER A 7 -19.82 -6.82 -20.63
C SER A 7 -20.28 -5.35 -20.62
N ALA A 8 -21.53 -5.10 -20.22
CA ALA A 8 -22.01 -3.73 -20.03
C ALA A 8 -21.20 -2.97 -18.96
N ALA A 9 -20.73 -3.67 -17.93
CA ALA A 9 -19.88 -3.10 -16.89
C ALA A 9 -18.51 -2.68 -17.43
N GLU A 10 -17.90 -3.51 -18.26
CA GLU A 10 -16.63 -3.19 -18.91
C GLU A 10 -16.78 -2.02 -19.90
N ALA A 11 -17.86 -2.01 -20.70
CA ALA A 11 -18.16 -0.88 -21.57
C ALA A 11 -18.30 0.44 -20.80
N ALA A 12 -18.93 0.39 -19.62
CA ALA A 12 -19.03 1.54 -18.72
C ALA A 12 -17.66 1.94 -18.15
N ALA A 13 -16.83 0.99 -17.71
CA ALA A 13 -15.48 1.27 -17.19
C ALA A 13 -14.57 1.95 -18.22
N ARG A 14 -14.68 1.55 -19.49
CA ARG A 14 -13.97 2.17 -20.63
C ARG A 14 -14.48 3.56 -21.00
N THR A 15 -15.64 3.97 -20.49
CA THR A 15 -16.22 5.28 -20.79
C THR A 15 -15.63 6.34 -19.86
N ILE A 16 -14.59 7.02 -20.33
CA ILE A 16 -13.91 8.09 -19.59
C ILE A 16 -14.75 9.38 -19.66
N VAL A 17 -15.25 9.84 -18.51
CA VAL A 17 -16.01 11.08 -18.40
C VAL A 17 -15.39 11.98 -17.35
N PHE A 18 -14.86 13.12 -17.77
CA PHE A 18 -14.43 14.16 -16.85
C PHE A 18 -15.60 15.07 -16.48
N ALA A 19 -15.75 15.36 -15.19
CA ALA A 19 -16.67 16.34 -14.66
C ALA A 19 -15.91 17.54 -14.07
N ALA A 20 -16.59 18.66 -13.85
CA ALA A 20 -15.99 19.78 -13.14
C ALA A 20 -15.65 19.37 -11.70
N GLY A 21 -14.42 19.68 -11.26
CA GLY A 21 -13.93 19.32 -9.92
C GLY A 21 -12.95 18.15 -9.94
N GLN A 22 -12.96 17.35 -8.87
CA GLN A 22 -12.04 16.24 -8.69
C GLN A 22 -12.47 15.04 -9.54
N ASN A 23 -11.53 14.53 -10.34
CA ASN A 23 -11.72 13.34 -11.17
C ASN A 23 -10.71 12.27 -10.78
N ALA A 24 -11.07 11.01 -11.01
CA ALA A 24 -10.11 9.92 -10.94
C ALA A 24 -9.08 10.04 -12.06
N VAL A 25 -7.87 9.52 -11.81
CA VAL A 25 -6.84 9.43 -12.84
C VAL A 25 -7.22 8.41 -13.90
N THR A 26 -6.83 8.64 -15.14
CA THR A 26 -6.92 7.63 -16.20
C THR A 26 -5.71 6.70 -16.14
N LEU A 27 -5.94 5.41 -16.32
CA LEU A 27 -4.91 4.36 -16.31
C LEU A 27 -5.11 3.37 -17.46
N GLU A 28 -4.03 2.68 -17.79
CA GLU A 28 -4.04 1.47 -18.60
C GLU A 28 -4.31 0.26 -17.70
N ASP A 29 -5.29 -0.56 -18.09
CA ASP A 29 -5.71 -1.74 -17.34
C ASP A 29 -5.68 -2.97 -18.24
N ASP A 30 -4.68 -3.82 -18.03
CA ASP A 30 -4.46 -5.05 -18.79
C ASP A 30 -5.50 -6.15 -18.45
N ASP A 31 -6.32 -5.96 -17.40
CA ASP A 31 -7.42 -6.88 -17.06
C ASP A 31 -8.66 -6.69 -17.94
N LEU A 32 -8.73 -5.59 -18.69
CA LEU A 32 -9.82 -5.36 -19.64
C LEU A 32 -9.64 -6.25 -20.88
N THR A 33 -10.75 -6.65 -21.51
CA THR A 33 -10.72 -7.48 -22.72
C THR A 33 -9.82 -6.86 -23.80
N ASP A 34 -8.87 -7.59 -24.38
CA ASP A 34 -8.04 -7.02 -25.44
C ASP A 34 -8.88 -6.68 -26.68
N LEU A 35 -8.98 -5.39 -27.00
CA LEU A 35 -9.70 -4.83 -28.16
C LEU A 35 -8.75 -4.10 -29.11
N SER A 36 -7.44 -4.36 -29.01
CA SER A 36 -6.40 -3.77 -29.87
C SER A 36 -6.64 -4.01 -31.35
N PHE A 37 -7.23 -5.15 -31.73
CA PHE A 37 -7.67 -5.43 -33.11
C PHE A 37 -8.64 -4.38 -33.67
N PHE A 38 -9.45 -3.76 -32.81
CA PHE A 38 -10.37 -2.68 -33.18
C PHE A 38 -9.77 -1.28 -32.98
N GLY A 39 -8.49 -1.19 -32.62
CA GLY A 39 -7.83 0.07 -32.28
C GLY A 39 -8.36 0.72 -31.00
N VAL A 40 -9.00 -0.06 -30.12
CA VAL A 40 -9.54 0.43 -28.85
C VAL A 40 -8.55 0.11 -27.74
N PRO A 41 -7.96 1.12 -27.08
CA PRO A 41 -7.04 0.90 -25.98
C PRO A 41 -7.77 0.41 -24.72
N SER A 42 -7.03 -0.26 -23.83
CA SER A 42 -7.51 -0.74 -22.54
C SER A 42 -7.40 0.33 -21.46
N TYR A 43 -8.07 1.46 -21.68
CA TYR A 43 -8.04 2.58 -20.74
C TYR A 43 -9.34 2.66 -19.93
N ARG A 44 -9.20 3.04 -18.67
CA ARG A 44 -10.32 3.39 -17.79
C ARG A 44 -9.91 4.44 -16.75
N MET A 45 -10.89 4.95 -16.00
CA MET A 45 -10.60 5.70 -14.80
C MET A 45 -10.31 4.76 -13.62
N ALA A 46 -9.44 5.22 -12.72
CA ALA A 46 -9.18 4.56 -11.45
C ALA A 46 -10.45 4.50 -10.57
N THR A 47 -10.53 3.46 -9.76
CA THR A 47 -11.57 3.20 -8.77
C THR A 47 -10.95 3.28 -7.37
N ALA A 48 -11.80 3.27 -6.33
CA ALA A 48 -11.32 3.25 -4.94
C ALA A 48 -10.55 1.96 -4.56
N ASN A 49 -10.68 0.91 -5.38
CA ASN A 49 -9.99 -0.37 -5.17
C ASN A 49 -8.58 -0.39 -5.76
N ASP A 50 -8.28 0.54 -6.69
CA ASP A 50 -6.93 0.68 -7.23
C ASP A 50 -6.05 1.47 -6.25
N LYS A 51 -4.75 1.17 -6.22
CA LYS A 51 -3.78 1.85 -5.36
C LYS A 51 -2.76 2.59 -6.19
N ILE A 52 -2.82 3.93 -6.14
CA ILE A 52 -1.80 4.77 -6.74
C ILE A 52 -0.56 4.75 -5.84
N VAL A 53 0.61 4.46 -6.44
CA VAL A 53 1.86 4.36 -5.67
C VAL A 53 2.31 5.74 -5.22
N LEU A 54 2.95 5.83 -4.04
CA LEU A 54 3.35 7.10 -3.45
C LEU A 54 4.24 7.96 -4.37
N THR A 55 5.15 7.33 -5.09
CA THR A 55 6.07 8.00 -6.02
C THR A 55 5.36 8.65 -7.21
N ALA A 56 4.15 8.20 -7.56
CA ALA A 56 3.34 8.80 -8.61
C ALA A 56 3.01 10.26 -8.32
N ALA A 57 3.03 10.71 -7.06
CA ALA A 57 2.78 12.10 -6.68
C ALA A 57 3.68 13.10 -7.43
N THR A 58 4.90 12.70 -7.79
CA THR A 58 5.84 13.54 -8.56
C THR A 58 5.57 13.53 -10.08
N PHE A 59 4.77 12.58 -10.56
CA PHE A 59 4.52 12.32 -11.97
C PHE A 59 3.12 12.79 -12.42
N LEU A 60 2.11 12.67 -11.55
CA LEU A 60 0.74 13.08 -11.83
C LEU A 60 0.67 14.56 -12.23
N GLY A 61 -0.07 14.85 -13.30
CA GLY A 61 -0.26 16.23 -13.78
C GLY A 61 0.90 16.80 -14.59
N THR A 62 2.01 16.08 -14.74
CA THR A 62 3.13 16.50 -15.59
C THR A 62 2.78 16.39 -17.08
N THR A 63 3.37 17.26 -17.91
CA THR A 63 3.15 17.25 -19.36
C THR A 63 4.13 16.31 -20.08
N VAL A 64 3.66 15.60 -21.10
CA VAL A 64 4.52 14.80 -21.97
C VAL A 64 5.16 15.68 -23.05
N GLY A 65 6.49 15.74 -23.07
CA GLY A 65 7.24 16.51 -24.07
C GLY A 65 6.96 18.02 -24.07
N GLY A 66 6.48 18.58 -22.95
CA GLY A 66 6.07 19.98 -22.84
C GLY A 66 4.74 20.31 -23.52
N ASN A 67 3.99 19.30 -24.00
CA ASN A 67 2.68 19.53 -24.61
C ASN A 67 1.61 19.72 -23.52
N PRO A 68 0.95 20.89 -23.44
CA PRO A 68 -0.05 21.16 -22.40
C PRO A 68 -1.34 20.33 -22.53
N THR A 69 -1.57 19.65 -23.66
CA THR A 69 -2.74 18.78 -23.84
C THR A 69 -2.47 17.32 -23.49
N LEU A 70 -1.21 16.95 -23.19
CA LEU A 70 -0.81 15.59 -22.85
C LEU A 70 -0.36 15.56 -21.39
N ILE A 71 -1.27 15.20 -20.50
CA ILE A 71 -1.11 15.29 -19.05
C ILE A 71 -1.20 13.89 -18.45
N ASN A 72 -0.14 13.47 -17.76
CA ASN A 72 -0.06 12.16 -17.11
C ASN A 72 -1.12 12.01 -16.02
N GLY A 73 -1.91 10.93 -16.10
CA GLY A 73 -3.06 10.67 -15.24
C GLY A 73 -4.35 11.37 -15.67
N VAL A 74 -4.35 12.14 -16.77
CA VAL A 74 -5.55 12.80 -17.30
C VAL A 74 -5.77 12.42 -18.76
N SER A 75 -5.08 13.06 -19.70
CA SER A 75 -5.19 12.74 -21.13
C SER A 75 -4.18 11.69 -21.58
N VAL A 76 -3.14 11.45 -20.78
CA VAL A 76 -2.21 10.34 -20.92
C VAL A 76 -2.45 9.38 -19.76
N PRO A 77 -2.87 8.13 -20.01
CA PRO A 77 -3.12 7.17 -18.94
C PRO A 77 -1.85 6.84 -18.18
N LEU A 78 -1.99 6.55 -16.89
CA LEU A 78 -0.91 5.98 -16.09
C LEU A 78 -0.58 4.58 -16.58
N ALA A 79 0.71 4.34 -16.78
CA ALA A 79 1.25 3.00 -17.02
C ALA A 79 1.26 2.17 -15.72
N ASN A 80 1.41 0.85 -15.88
CA ASN A 80 1.25 -0.11 -14.80
C ASN A 80 2.21 0.08 -13.60
N ASN A 81 3.35 0.74 -13.79
CA ASN A 81 4.28 1.02 -12.69
C ASN A 81 3.80 2.12 -11.72
N TRP A 82 2.71 2.82 -12.03
CA TRP A 82 2.20 3.94 -11.22
C TRP A 82 0.91 3.61 -10.45
N VAL A 83 0.29 2.48 -10.74
CA VAL A 83 -0.98 2.06 -10.14
C VAL A 83 -0.98 0.55 -10.01
N LEU A 84 -1.46 0.07 -8.86
CA LEU A 84 -1.86 -1.33 -8.71
C LEU A 84 -3.36 -1.41 -8.93
N THR A 85 -3.79 -2.23 -9.88
CA THR A 85 -5.22 -2.48 -10.11
C THR A 85 -5.82 -3.30 -8.97
N ALA A 86 -7.15 -3.33 -8.88
CA ALA A 86 -7.83 -4.16 -7.90
C ALA A 86 -7.45 -5.65 -7.97
N SER A 87 -7.14 -6.17 -9.16
CA SER A 87 -6.71 -7.57 -9.33
C SER A 87 -5.29 -7.79 -8.79
N GLU A 88 -4.36 -6.88 -9.10
CA GLU A 88 -2.97 -6.94 -8.63
C GLU A 88 -2.90 -6.79 -7.10
N VAL A 89 -3.74 -5.92 -6.53
CA VAL A 89 -3.89 -5.80 -5.07
C VAL A 89 -4.39 -7.12 -4.47
N ALA A 90 -5.37 -7.77 -5.10
CA ALA A 90 -5.89 -9.05 -4.62
C ALA A 90 -4.84 -10.18 -4.73
N GLU A 91 -4.06 -10.20 -5.81
CA GLU A 91 -2.95 -11.14 -5.99
C GLU A 91 -1.88 -10.95 -4.91
N ALA A 92 -1.45 -9.71 -4.68
CA ALA A 92 -0.49 -9.38 -3.63
C ALA A 92 -1.01 -9.79 -2.24
N GLN A 93 -2.29 -9.52 -1.94
CA GLN A 93 -2.90 -9.90 -0.68
C GLN A 93 -2.99 -11.42 -0.49
N ALA A 94 -3.27 -12.17 -1.57
CA ALA A 94 -3.28 -13.63 -1.54
C ALA A 94 -1.87 -14.18 -1.25
N ALA A 95 -0.83 -13.60 -1.87
CA ALA A 95 0.55 -13.96 -1.60
C ALA A 95 0.95 -13.67 -0.15
N VAL A 96 0.63 -12.47 0.38
CA VAL A 96 0.87 -12.10 1.78
C VAL A 96 0.22 -13.11 2.73
N ASN A 97 -1.04 -13.45 2.51
CA ASN A 97 -1.75 -14.43 3.33
C ASN A 97 -1.08 -15.82 3.27
N SER A 98 -0.65 -16.26 2.09
CA SER A 98 0.04 -17.54 1.92
C SER A 98 1.39 -17.59 2.63
N PHE A 99 2.16 -16.49 2.60
CA PHE A 99 3.44 -16.41 3.30
C PHE A 99 3.22 -16.40 4.82
N ASN A 100 2.26 -15.62 5.32
CA ASN A 100 1.95 -15.57 6.76
C ASN A 100 1.48 -16.92 7.29
N ALA A 101 0.61 -17.64 6.56
CA ALA A 101 0.19 -18.99 6.93
C ALA A 101 1.38 -19.96 6.99
N THR A 102 2.33 -19.84 6.05
CA THR A 102 3.55 -20.65 6.04
C THR A 102 4.42 -20.35 7.26
N ILE A 103 4.67 -19.07 7.56
CA ILE A 103 5.48 -18.64 8.70
C ILE A 103 4.87 -19.14 10.02
N GLN A 104 3.55 -18.96 10.19
CA GLN A 104 2.84 -19.43 11.37
C GLN A 104 2.89 -20.96 11.51
N GLY A 105 2.73 -21.69 10.40
CA GLY A 105 2.83 -23.15 10.36
C GLY A 105 4.21 -23.64 10.79
N VAL A 106 5.28 -23.04 10.28
CA VAL A 106 6.67 -23.38 10.65
C VAL A 106 6.93 -23.04 12.12
N ALA A 107 6.53 -21.85 12.58
CA ALA A 107 6.71 -21.46 13.99
C ALA A 107 5.98 -22.43 14.93
N SER A 108 4.76 -22.83 14.60
CA SER A 108 3.98 -23.80 15.37
C SER A 108 4.63 -25.20 15.37
N GLN A 109 5.12 -25.66 14.21
CA GLN A 109 5.76 -26.97 14.06
C GLN A 109 7.01 -27.11 14.93
N TYR A 110 7.83 -26.06 14.99
CA TYR A 110 9.09 -26.07 15.74
C TYR A 110 8.95 -25.51 17.16
N GLY A 111 7.76 -25.06 17.55
CA GLY A 111 7.54 -24.44 18.86
C GLY A 111 8.36 -23.16 19.04
N TRP A 112 8.39 -22.30 18.02
CA TRP A 112 9.01 -20.98 18.08
C TRP A 112 8.02 -19.90 18.47
N ALA A 113 8.50 -18.85 19.14
CA ALA A 113 7.72 -17.65 19.34
C ALA A 113 7.26 -17.09 17.98
N PHE A 114 6.00 -16.68 17.90
CA PHE A 114 5.39 -16.11 16.71
C PHE A 114 4.84 -14.73 17.03
N TRP A 115 5.23 -13.74 16.23
CA TRP A 115 4.69 -12.40 16.27
C TRP A 115 3.87 -12.14 14.99
N ASP A 116 2.59 -11.82 15.15
CA ASP A 116 1.68 -11.57 14.02
C ASP A 116 1.81 -10.12 13.52
N ALA A 117 2.83 -9.89 12.69
CA ALA A 117 3.03 -8.59 12.06
C ALA A 117 1.84 -8.14 11.20
N TYR A 118 1.12 -9.09 10.59
CA TYR A 118 -0.01 -8.79 9.70
C TYR A 118 -1.21 -8.23 10.49
N ALA A 119 -1.52 -8.81 11.64
CA ALA A 119 -2.54 -8.27 12.54
C ALA A 119 -2.18 -6.85 13.03
N VAL A 120 -0.93 -6.63 13.43
CA VAL A 120 -0.44 -5.32 13.89
C VAL A 120 -0.55 -4.26 12.79
N LEU A 121 -0.11 -4.57 11.57
CA LEU A 121 -0.20 -3.63 10.45
C LEU A 121 -1.66 -3.31 10.07
N ASN A 122 -2.58 -4.27 10.20
CA ASN A 122 -4.01 -3.98 10.01
C ASN A 122 -4.59 -3.08 11.10
N GLN A 123 -4.10 -3.19 12.34
CA GLN A 123 -4.47 -2.26 13.41
C GLN A 123 -3.94 -0.84 13.14
N VAL A 124 -2.70 -0.73 12.67
CA VAL A 124 -2.07 0.55 12.30
C VAL A 124 -2.86 1.28 11.19
N VAL A 125 -3.36 0.55 10.19
CA VAL A 125 -4.12 1.12 9.07
C VAL A 125 -5.59 1.41 9.46
N GLY A 126 -6.13 0.72 10.46
CA GLY A 126 -7.49 0.93 10.95
C GLY A 126 -7.57 1.99 12.06
N PRO A 127 -7.73 1.59 13.34
CA PRO A 127 -7.87 2.52 14.46
C PRO A 127 -6.56 3.20 14.92
N GLY A 128 -5.41 2.75 14.42
CA GLY A 128 -4.09 3.10 14.95
C GLY A 128 -3.64 2.17 16.08
N LEU A 129 -2.33 2.14 16.32
CA LEU A 129 -1.67 1.34 17.34
C LEU A 129 -1.25 2.25 18.52
N PRO A 130 -1.97 2.23 19.65
CA PRO A 130 -1.51 2.90 20.85
C PRO A 130 -0.30 2.16 21.44
N MET A 131 0.79 2.88 21.68
CA MET A 131 2.02 2.36 22.26
C MET A 131 2.76 3.49 22.98
N ASP A 132 3.10 3.26 24.26
CA ASP A 132 3.63 4.30 25.16
C ASP A 132 2.77 5.57 25.11
N ASP A 133 3.37 6.74 24.91
CA ASP A 133 2.66 8.02 24.81
C ASP A 133 2.13 8.36 23.39
N PHE A 134 2.13 7.39 22.46
CA PHE A 134 1.81 7.62 21.06
C PHE A 134 0.64 6.76 20.56
N VAL A 135 -0.02 7.25 19.51
CA VAL A 135 -0.92 6.45 18.65
C VAL A 135 -0.33 6.46 17.25
N LEU A 136 0.18 5.32 16.81
CA LEU A 136 0.86 5.17 15.53
C LEU A 136 -0.14 4.79 14.44
N THR A 137 -0.05 5.44 13.28
CA THR A 137 -0.86 5.14 12.10
C THR A 137 0.02 4.90 10.88
N GLY A 138 -0.59 4.44 9.79
CA GLY A 138 0.05 4.30 8.48
C GLY A 138 0.18 5.62 7.72
N ASP A 139 -0.19 6.76 8.30
CA ASP A 139 -0.23 8.04 7.60
C ASP A 139 1.18 8.53 7.26
N LEU A 140 1.37 8.98 6.03
CA LEU A 140 2.63 9.56 5.58
C LEU A 140 2.98 10.80 6.42
N VAL A 141 4.25 10.90 6.82
CA VAL A 141 4.82 11.99 7.65
C VAL A 141 4.34 11.97 9.11
N MET A 142 3.03 11.91 9.35
CA MET A 142 2.42 12.14 10.67
C MET A 142 2.09 10.86 11.44
N GLY A 143 2.04 9.70 10.78
CA GLY A 143 1.67 8.44 11.42
C GLY A 143 2.77 7.83 12.30
N GLY A 144 4.01 8.24 12.12
CA GLY A 144 5.14 7.87 12.98
C GLY A 144 5.69 6.45 12.81
N LEU A 145 4.92 5.52 12.22
CA LEU A 145 5.40 4.16 11.98
C LEU A 145 6.34 4.06 10.77
N PHE A 146 5.92 4.56 9.61
CA PHE A 146 6.67 4.47 8.36
C PHE A 146 7.44 5.75 8.03
N SER A 147 8.56 5.59 7.34
CA SER A 147 9.42 6.67 6.87
C SER A 147 8.82 7.41 5.66
N LEU A 148 9.52 8.43 5.15
CA LEU A 148 9.07 9.22 3.99
C LEU A 148 9.03 8.42 2.67
N ASP A 149 9.64 7.23 2.63
CA ASP A 149 9.50 6.31 1.50
C ASP A 149 8.16 5.54 1.49
N GLY A 150 7.41 5.58 2.60
CA GLY A 150 6.13 4.89 2.75
C GLY A 150 6.22 3.36 2.85
N VAL A 151 7.41 2.80 3.04
CA VAL A 151 7.63 1.34 3.11
C VAL A 151 8.42 0.93 4.34
N HIS A 152 9.55 1.58 4.61
CA HIS A 152 10.41 1.19 5.73
C HIS A 152 9.94 1.84 7.03
N PRO A 153 9.97 1.13 8.17
CA PRO A 153 9.69 1.74 9.46
C PRO A 153 10.70 2.83 9.81
N THR A 154 10.25 3.87 10.51
CA THR A 154 11.13 4.86 11.15
C THR A 154 11.95 4.22 12.28
N ALA A 155 12.87 4.94 12.92
CA ALA A 155 13.55 4.40 14.11
C ALA A 155 12.53 4.06 15.21
N ARG A 156 11.52 4.92 15.40
CA ARG A 156 10.36 4.63 16.27
C ARG A 156 9.59 3.39 15.83
N GLY A 157 9.30 3.25 14.53
CA GLY A 157 8.61 2.07 14.02
C GLY A 157 9.39 0.77 14.26
N ASN A 158 10.72 0.81 14.13
CA ASN A 158 11.58 -0.32 14.48
C ASN A 158 11.55 -0.62 16.00
N ALA A 159 11.52 0.41 16.84
CA ALA A 159 11.39 0.25 18.29
C ALA A 159 10.06 -0.44 18.68
N VAL A 160 8.96 -0.08 18.01
CA VAL A 160 7.65 -0.73 18.18
C VAL A 160 7.72 -2.21 17.81
N ILE A 161 8.30 -2.53 16.65
CA ILE A 161 8.47 -3.91 16.20
C ILE A 161 9.31 -4.70 17.21
N ALA A 162 10.44 -4.14 17.67
CA ALA A 162 11.28 -4.78 18.66
C ALA A 162 10.50 -5.05 19.97
N LYS A 163 9.76 -4.07 20.47
CA LYS A 163 8.94 -4.20 21.69
C LYS A 163 7.93 -5.35 21.58
N LEU A 164 7.16 -5.38 20.50
CA LEU A 164 6.15 -6.42 20.26
C LEU A 164 6.78 -7.82 20.07
N MET A 165 7.95 -7.90 19.45
CA MET A 165 8.68 -9.16 19.32
C MET A 165 9.23 -9.65 20.66
N LEU A 166 9.75 -8.76 21.52
CA LEU A 166 10.20 -9.11 22.86
C LEU A 166 9.04 -9.64 23.71
N GLU A 167 7.86 -9.01 23.63
CA GLU A 167 6.64 -9.48 24.30
C GLU A 167 6.22 -10.88 23.82
N ALA A 168 6.26 -11.14 22.52
CA ALA A 168 5.96 -12.46 21.96
C ALA A 168 6.96 -13.54 22.41
N ILE A 169 8.24 -13.19 22.50
CA ILE A 169 9.31 -14.08 22.99
C ILE A 169 9.09 -14.39 24.47
N ASP A 170 8.84 -13.39 25.31
CA ASP A 170 8.59 -13.56 26.75
C ASP A 170 7.37 -14.44 27.00
N ALA A 171 6.27 -14.18 26.29
CA ALA A 171 5.03 -14.97 26.39
C ALA A 171 5.23 -16.45 26.03
N HIS A 172 6.12 -16.74 25.08
CA HIS A 172 6.33 -18.11 24.58
C HIS A 172 7.41 -18.87 25.36
N TYR A 173 8.52 -18.22 25.71
CA TYR A 173 9.67 -18.86 26.35
C TYR A 173 9.77 -18.63 27.86
N GLY A 174 8.93 -17.78 28.43
CA GLY A 174 9.01 -17.40 29.85
C GLY A 174 10.25 -16.58 30.19
N SER A 175 10.83 -15.90 29.21
CA SER A 175 11.89 -14.91 29.41
C SER A 175 11.34 -13.59 29.95
N ASN A 176 12.22 -12.62 30.13
CA ASN A 176 11.89 -11.30 30.64
C ASN A 176 12.61 -10.20 29.85
N LEU A 177 12.78 -10.39 28.54
CA LEU A 177 13.52 -9.46 27.69
C LEU A 177 12.78 -8.11 27.55
N SER A 178 11.46 -8.09 27.68
CA SER A 178 10.66 -6.86 27.68
C SER A 178 10.89 -5.99 28.92
N ASP A 179 11.48 -6.52 30.00
CA ASP A 179 11.84 -5.76 31.22
C ASP A 179 12.94 -4.72 30.97
N VAL A 180 13.56 -4.69 29.79
CA VAL A 180 14.49 -3.61 29.39
C VAL A 180 13.79 -2.26 29.26
N HIS A 181 12.46 -2.22 29.35
CA HIS A 181 11.65 -1.00 29.34
C HIS A 181 11.95 -0.09 28.15
N LEU A 182 12.06 -0.69 26.96
CA LEU A 182 12.20 0.05 25.72
C LEU A 182 10.99 0.99 25.55
N ASP A 183 11.27 2.29 25.47
CA ASP A 183 10.31 3.35 25.19
C ASP A 183 10.46 3.78 23.72
N ILE A 184 9.37 3.75 22.96
CA ILE A 184 9.40 4.14 21.55
C ILE A 184 9.62 5.66 21.36
N GLY A 185 9.40 6.46 22.41
CA GLY A 185 9.63 7.89 22.45
C GLY A 185 11.10 8.28 22.37
N ASP A 186 12.00 7.41 22.82
CA ASP A 186 13.45 7.60 22.74
C ASP A 186 13.98 7.53 21.30
N TYR A 187 13.15 7.07 20.36
CA TYR A 187 13.52 6.89 18.96
C TYR A 187 12.85 7.94 18.08
N PRO A 188 13.62 8.65 17.23
CA PRO A 188 13.07 9.68 16.35
C PRO A 188 12.30 9.07 15.17
N THR A 189 11.35 9.83 14.62
CA THR A 189 10.70 9.49 13.35
C THR A 189 11.46 10.04 12.15
N ASN A 190 12.18 11.15 12.33
CA ASN A 190 12.98 11.83 11.33
C ASN A 190 14.35 12.20 11.93
N TYR A 191 15.40 12.12 11.13
CA TYR A 191 16.73 12.59 11.50
C TYR A 191 16.89 14.04 10.99
N PRO A 192 16.94 15.06 11.86
CA PRO A 192 17.25 16.41 11.42
C PRO A 192 18.71 16.49 10.95
N ASP A 193 18.97 17.33 9.95
CA ASP A 193 20.32 17.54 9.42
C ASP A 193 21.29 17.94 10.55
N GLY A 194 22.42 17.21 10.65
CA GLY A 194 23.51 17.54 11.55
C GLY A 194 23.59 16.73 12.86
N LEU A 195 22.81 15.65 13.00
CA LEU A 195 23.01 14.59 14.00
C LEU A 195 23.60 13.33 13.35
#